data_AF-A0AAD1REB3-F1
#
_entry.id   AF-A0AAD1REB3-F1
#
_cell.length_a   1.000
_cell.length_b   1.000
_cell.length_c   1.000
_cell.angle_alpha   90.00
_cell.angle_beta   90.00
_cell.angle_gamma   90.00
#
_symmetry.space_group_name_H-M   'P 1'
#
loop_
_entity.id
_entity.type
_entity.pdbx_description
1 polymer ?
#
loop_
_entity_poly.entity_id
_entity_poly.type
_entity_poly.pdbx_seq_one_letter_code
_entity_poly.pdbx_strand_id
1 'polypeptide(L)'
;MDQKELGVDTPVITDEMKDWMEKAFQMAQDALDNGEVPVGCLMVYNKQIVGKGRNEVNETRNATRHAEMVAIDQVDDWCRKNGKNASKVFEDTILYVTVEPCIMCAGALRLLKIPLVVYGCRNERFGGCGSVLNIAEDDIPSTGTPFKCIAGYQTERAVEMLKTFYKQENPNG
;
A
#
# COMPACT_ATOMS: atom_id res chain seq x y z
N MET A 1 -3.87 -35.09 17.21
CA MET A 1 -4.98 -34.32 17.81
C MET A 1 -5.36 -33.28 16.79
N ASP A 2 -6.55 -33.46 16.25
CA ASP A 2 -7.09 -32.79 15.06
C ASP A 2 -7.22 -31.27 15.21
N GLN A 3 -7.00 -30.57 14.11
CA GLN A 3 -7.77 -29.37 13.77
C GLN A 3 -8.22 -29.50 12.31
N LYS A 4 -9.43 -30.02 12.15
CA LYS A 4 -10.24 -29.84 10.95
C LYS A 4 -11.31 -28.80 11.29
N GLU A 5 -11.57 -27.92 10.32
CA GLU A 5 -12.72 -27.00 10.21
C GLU A 5 -12.67 -25.65 10.94
N LEU A 6 -12.18 -24.65 10.21
CA LEU A 6 -12.90 -23.40 9.96
C LEU A 6 -12.64 -23.01 8.50
N GLY A 7 -13.58 -23.35 7.62
CA GLY A 7 -13.58 -22.94 6.22
C GLY A 7 -13.87 -21.46 6.09
N VAL A 8 -12.86 -20.63 6.31
CA VAL A 8 -12.84 -19.23 5.89
C VAL A 8 -11.94 -19.20 4.66
N ASP A 9 -12.54 -19.01 3.47
CA ASP A 9 -11.78 -18.75 2.24
C ASP A 9 -10.84 -17.57 2.51
N THR A 10 -9.58 -17.88 2.81
CA THR A 10 -8.55 -16.86 2.94
C THR A 10 -8.37 -16.29 1.53
N PRO A 11 -8.59 -14.98 1.32
CA PRO A 11 -8.57 -14.44 -0.03
C PRO A 11 -7.21 -14.75 -0.69
N VAL A 12 -7.25 -15.48 -1.80
CA VAL A 12 -6.05 -15.89 -2.53
C VAL A 12 -5.67 -14.78 -3.51
N ILE A 13 -4.37 -14.44 -3.54
CA ILE A 13 -3.82 -13.50 -4.53
C ILE A 13 -3.94 -14.12 -5.92
N THR A 14 -4.78 -13.53 -6.77
CA THR A 14 -5.00 -13.97 -8.15
C THR A 14 -3.82 -13.62 -9.05
N ASP A 15 -3.70 -14.24 -10.23
CA ASP A 15 -2.61 -13.93 -11.17
C ASP A 15 -2.64 -12.46 -11.63
N GLU A 16 -3.83 -11.87 -11.81
CA GLU A 16 -3.97 -10.43 -12.09
C GLU A 16 -3.41 -9.57 -10.95
N MET A 17 -3.66 -9.93 -9.68
CA MET A 17 -3.08 -9.24 -8.53
C MET A 17 -1.55 -9.36 -8.50
N LYS A 18 -1.00 -10.51 -8.90
CA LYS A 18 0.46 -10.72 -8.98
C LYS A 18 1.10 -9.80 -10.01
N ASP A 19 0.46 -9.61 -11.17
CA ASP A 19 0.94 -8.70 -12.23
C ASP A 19 0.96 -7.24 -11.75
N TRP A 20 -0.04 -6.81 -10.97
CA TRP A 20 -0.04 -5.47 -10.36
C TRP A 20 1.02 -5.33 -9.28
N MET A 21 1.16 -6.35 -8.41
CA MET A 21 2.21 -6.34 -7.38
C MET A 21 3.62 -6.34 -7.97
N GLU A 22 3.87 -7.03 -9.08
CA GLU A 22 5.19 -6.99 -9.74
C GLU A 22 5.53 -5.57 -10.24
N LYS A 23 4.55 -4.83 -10.76
CA LYS A 23 4.74 -3.42 -11.12
C LYS A 23 4.94 -2.53 -9.88
N ALA A 24 4.29 -2.84 -8.75
CA ALA A 24 4.56 -2.15 -7.49
C ALA A 24 6.01 -2.41 -7.01
N PHE A 25 6.55 -3.62 -7.20
CA PHE A 25 7.95 -3.92 -6.92
C PHE A 25 8.94 -3.21 -7.86
N GLN A 26 8.59 -2.99 -9.13
CA GLN A 26 9.40 -2.16 -10.02
C GLN A 26 9.52 -0.73 -9.46
N MET A 27 8.43 -0.18 -8.90
CA MET A 27 8.45 1.12 -8.24
C MET A 27 9.25 1.12 -6.93
N ALA A 28 9.20 0.02 -6.16
CA ALA A 28 10.01 -0.12 -4.95
C ALA A 28 11.51 -0.18 -5.28
N GLN A 29 11.87 -0.82 -6.40
CA GLN A 29 13.26 -0.87 -6.87
C GLN A 29 13.72 0.53 -7.29
N ASP A 30 12.87 1.24 -8.02
CA ASP A 30 13.11 2.61 -8.44
C ASP A 30 13.24 3.57 -7.23
N ALA A 31 12.46 3.41 -6.15
CA ALA A 31 12.72 4.11 -4.89
C ALA A 31 14.10 3.77 -4.30
N LEU A 32 14.45 2.48 -4.23
CA LEU A 32 15.75 2.05 -3.70
C LEU A 32 16.92 2.68 -4.46
N ASP A 33 16.85 2.67 -5.80
CA ASP A 33 17.89 3.20 -6.69
C ASP A 33 18.05 4.72 -6.54
N ASN A 34 17.02 5.42 -6.07
CA ASN A 34 17.03 6.86 -5.78
C ASN A 34 17.28 7.18 -4.30
N GLY A 35 17.68 6.19 -3.49
CA GLY A 35 18.00 6.40 -2.06
C GLY A 35 16.77 6.69 -1.19
N GLU A 36 15.59 6.22 -1.61
CA GLU A 36 14.33 6.28 -0.86
C GLU A 36 14.03 4.93 -0.20
N VAL A 37 13.21 4.95 0.85
CA VAL A 37 12.70 3.69 1.45
C VAL A 37 12.00 2.90 0.34
N PRO A 38 12.33 1.60 0.12
CA PRO A 38 11.90 0.84 -1.05
C PRO A 38 10.45 0.37 -0.94
N VAL A 39 9.53 1.34 -0.96
CA VAL A 39 8.10 1.12 -0.98
C VAL A 39 7.58 1.69 -2.29
N GLY A 40 7.00 0.80 -3.10
CA GLY A 40 6.24 1.13 -4.30
C GLY A 40 4.81 0.64 -4.19
N CYS A 41 3.89 1.35 -4.84
CA CYS A 41 2.47 0.99 -4.89
C CYS A 41 1.75 1.41 -6.19
N LEU A 42 0.62 0.75 -6.44
CA LEU A 42 -0.33 1.06 -7.50
C LEU A 42 -1.76 1.15 -6.95
N MET A 43 -2.53 2.09 -7.47
CA MET A 43 -3.98 2.18 -7.28
C MET A 43 -4.68 1.81 -8.59
N VAL A 44 -5.50 0.76 -8.56
CA VAL A 44 -6.18 0.20 -9.73
C VAL A 44 -7.69 0.36 -9.59
N TYR A 45 -8.31 1.01 -10.57
CA TYR A 45 -9.75 1.20 -10.69
C TYR A 45 -10.19 0.66 -12.05
N ASN A 46 -11.20 -0.21 -12.09
CA ASN A 46 -11.70 -0.82 -13.33
C ASN A 46 -10.59 -1.40 -14.25
N LYS A 47 -9.66 -2.17 -13.65
CA LYS A 47 -8.51 -2.80 -14.35
C LYS A 47 -7.53 -1.79 -14.99
N GLN A 48 -7.63 -0.52 -14.63
CA GLN A 48 -6.72 0.53 -15.08
C GLN A 48 -5.93 1.07 -13.88
N ILE A 49 -4.62 1.27 -14.08
CA ILE A 49 -3.80 2.00 -13.11
C ILE A 49 -4.22 3.47 -13.16
N VAL A 50 -4.76 3.96 -12.04
CA VAL A 50 -5.19 5.36 -11.86
C VAL A 50 -4.25 6.17 -10.98
N GLY A 51 -3.40 5.50 -10.19
CA GLY A 51 -2.35 6.13 -9.40
C GLY A 51 -1.14 5.21 -9.27
N LYS A 52 0.05 5.82 -9.25
CA LYS A 52 1.33 5.17 -9.00
C LYS A 52 2.06 5.93 -7.91
N GLY A 53 2.74 5.23 -7.01
CA GLY A 53 3.52 5.91 -5.98
C GLY A 53 4.76 5.13 -5.57
N ARG A 54 5.84 5.86 -5.30
CA ARG A 54 7.02 5.39 -4.60
C ARG A 54 7.27 6.37 -3.43
N ASN A 55 8.05 6.00 -2.43
CA ASN A 55 8.44 6.98 -1.42
C ASN A 55 9.25 8.12 -2.06
N GLU A 56 8.96 9.36 -1.68
CA GLU A 56 9.62 10.57 -2.17
C GLU A 56 10.06 11.46 -0.98
N VAL A 57 10.27 10.87 0.20
CA VAL A 57 10.50 11.60 1.46
C VAL A 57 11.78 12.42 1.39
N ASN A 58 12.87 11.81 0.88
CA ASN A 58 14.16 12.46 0.73
C ASN A 58 14.14 13.50 -0.40
N GLU A 59 13.59 13.13 -1.56
CA GLU A 59 13.49 13.99 -2.75
C GLU A 59 12.68 15.26 -2.47
N THR A 60 11.55 15.13 -1.78
CA THR A 60 10.64 16.25 -1.48
C THR A 60 10.95 16.95 -0.17
N ARG A 61 11.83 16.38 0.67
CA ARG A 61 12.07 16.79 2.07
C ARG A 61 10.78 16.89 2.89
N ASN A 62 9.84 16.00 2.60
CA ASN A 62 8.55 15.93 3.29
C ASN A 62 8.29 14.51 3.78
N ALA A 63 8.30 14.34 5.10
CA ALA A 63 8.10 13.06 5.77
C ALA A 63 6.76 12.39 5.47
N THR A 64 5.76 13.11 4.95
CA THR A 64 4.45 12.53 4.63
C THR A 64 4.37 11.93 3.22
N ARG A 65 5.40 12.11 2.37
CA ARG A 65 5.42 11.63 0.97
C ARG A 65 5.77 10.15 0.85
N HIS A 66 4.99 9.33 1.55
CA HIS A 66 5.00 7.88 1.37
C HIS A 66 4.34 7.49 0.05
N ALA A 67 4.69 6.31 -0.47
CA ALA A 67 4.18 5.79 -1.73
C ALA A 67 2.65 5.89 -1.85
N GLU A 68 1.90 5.54 -0.79
CA GLU A 68 0.45 5.57 -0.80
C GLU A 68 -0.09 7.00 -0.95
N MET A 69 0.53 7.98 -0.28
CA MET A 69 0.14 9.39 -0.39
C MET A 69 0.45 9.95 -1.79
N VAL A 70 1.58 9.57 -2.38
CA VAL A 70 1.93 9.91 -3.76
C VAL A 70 0.90 9.34 -4.75
N ALA A 71 0.50 8.08 -4.56
CA ALA A 71 -0.49 7.45 -5.43
C ALA A 71 -1.88 8.08 -5.30
N ILE A 72 -2.30 8.46 -4.08
CA ILE A 72 -3.57 9.17 -3.84
C ILE A 72 -3.64 10.47 -4.64
N ASP A 73 -2.58 11.28 -4.61
CA ASP A 73 -2.53 12.54 -5.40
C ASP A 73 -2.68 12.26 -6.90
N GLN A 74 -2.06 11.18 -7.40
CA GLN A 74 -2.20 10.79 -8.80
C GLN A 74 -3.62 10.33 -9.16
N VAL A 75 -4.33 9.65 -8.24
CA VAL A 75 -5.74 9.30 -8.45
C VAL A 75 -6.61 10.56 -8.54
N ASP A 76 -6.37 11.55 -7.69
CA ASP A 76 -7.08 12.83 -7.74
C ASP A 76 -6.84 13.56 -9.07
N ASP A 77 -5.59 13.61 -9.53
CA ASP A 77 -5.24 14.19 -10.83
C ASP A 77 -5.87 13.42 -12.00
N TRP A 78 -5.89 12.09 -11.93
CA TRP A 78 -6.57 11.26 -12.92
C TRP A 78 -8.07 11.56 -12.94
N CYS A 79 -8.70 11.70 -11.78
CA CYS A 79 -10.12 12.03 -11.68
C CYS A 79 -10.44 13.39 -12.29
N ARG A 80 -9.63 14.42 -11.97
CA ARG A 80 -9.79 15.78 -12.55
C ARG A 80 -9.68 15.75 -14.07
N LYS A 81 -8.67 15.07 -14.61
CA LYS A 81 -8.43 14.97 -16.06
C LYS A 81 -9.54 14.23 -16.80
N ASN A 82 -10.19 13.26 -16.15
CA ASN A 82 -11.23 12.41 -16.76
C ASN A 82 -12.66 12.82 -16.35
N GLY A 83 -12.84 13.92 -15.62
CA GLY A 83 -14.15 14.37 -15.14
C GLY A 83 -14.85 13.36 -14.23
N LYS A 84 -14.09 12.57 -13.46
CA LYS A 84 -14.61 11.56 -12.53
C LYS A 84 -14.75 12.12 -11.13
N ASN A 85 -15.70 11.58 -10.37
CA ASN A 85 -15.83 11.89 -8.95
C ASN A 85 -14.81 11.05 -8.15
N ALA A 86 -13.83 11.71 -7.52
CA ALA A 86 -12.74 11.04 -6.81
C ALA A 86 -13.25 10.11 -5.68
N SER A 87 -14.22 10.55 -4.88
CA SER A 87 -14.78 9.73 -3.80
C SER A 87 -15.33 8.40 -4.32
N LYS A 88 -16.02 8.39 -5.46
CA LYS A 88 -16.53 7.15 -6.07
C LYS A 88 -15.42 6.27 -6.63
N VAL A 89 -14.38 6.88 -7.20
CA VAL A 89 -13.24 6.13 -7.73
C VAL A 89 -12.50 5.43 -6.60
N PHE A 90 -12.21 6.11 -5.49
CA PHE A 90 -11.55 5.50 -4.33
C PHE A 90 -12.37 4.34 -3.74
N GLU A 91 -13.69 4.48 -3.61
CA GLU A 91 -14.59 3.42 -3.11
C GLU A 91 -14.52 2.11 -3.95
N ASP A 92 -14.08 2.20 -5.21
CA ASP A 92 -13.94 1.07 -6.16
C ASP A 92 -12.47 0.79 -6.54
N THR A 93 -11.50 1.31 -5.78
CA THR A 93 -10.06 1.19 -6.07
C THR A 93 -9.38 0.14 -5.19
N ILE A 94 -8.53 -0.69 -5.79
CA ILE A 94 -7.66 -1.61 -5.04
C ILE A 94 -6.26 -1.02 -4.97
N LEU A 95 -5.67 -1.01 -3.77
CA LEU A 95 -4.27 -0.66 -3.56
C LEU A 95 -3.40 -1.93 -3.59
N TYR A 96 -2.28 -1.87 -4.31
CA TYR A 96 -1.23 -2.88 -4.32
C TYR A 96 0.05 -2.23 -3.82
N VAL A 97 0.61 -2.67 -2.69
CA VAL A 97 1.76 -2.01 -2.05
C VAL A 97 2.77 -3.01 -1.52
N THR A 98 4.05 -2.75 -1.74
CA THR A 98 5.13 -3.70 -1.41
C THR A 98 5.32 -3.98 0.10
N VAL A 99 4.92 -3.03 0.96
CA VAL A 99 5.02 -3.12 2.43
C VAL A 99 3.68 -2.73 3.04
N GLU A 100 3.31 -3.36 4.16
CA GLU A 100 2.11 -2.99 4.92
C GLU A 100 2.04 -1.46 5.18
N PRO A 101 0.90 -0.81 4.86
CA PRO A 101 0.71 0.60 5.13
C PRO A 101 0.97 0.96 6.58
N CYS A 102 1.67 2.08 6.81
CA CYS A 102 1.86 2.59 8.16
C CYS A 102 0.56 3.15 8.74
N ILE A 103 0.53 3.45 10.05
CA ILE A 103 -0.64 4.04 10.73
C ILE A 103 -1.19 5.28 10.00
N MET A 104 -0.33 6.16 9.51
CA MET A 104 -0.74 7.36 8.75
C MET A 104 -1.45 6.97 7.44
N CYS A 105 -0.81 6.13 6.63
CA CYS A 105 -1.36 5.72 5.34
C CYS A 105 -2.66 4.91 5.52
N ALA A 106 -2.70 3.99 6.49
CA ALA A 106 -3.90 3.23 6.82
C ALA A 106 -5.08 4.15 7.22
N GLY A 107 -4.82 5.19 8.00
CA GLY A 107 -5.82 6.21 8.33
C GLY A 107 -6.34 6.95 7.09
N ALA A 108 -5.45 7.35 6.19
CA ALA A 108 -5.83 8.00 4.93
C ALA A 108 -6.70 7.08 4.04
N LEU A 109 -6.30 5.82 3.88
CA LEU A 109 -7.03 4.81 3.10
C LEU A 109 -8.44 4.57 3.66
N ARG A 110 -8.58 4.53 4.98
CA ARG A 110 -9.88 4.40 5.67
C ARG A 110 -10.79 5.59 5.38
N LEU A 111 -10.26 6.81 5.44
CA LEU A 111 -11.01 8.05 5.16
C LEU A 111 -11.44 8.15 3.69
N LEU A 112 -10.59 7.67 2.78
CA LEU A 112 -10.87 7.58 1.34
C LEU A 112 -11.75 6.38 0.97
N LYS A 113 -12.03 5.50 1.94
CA LYS A 113 -12.87 4.31 1.78
C LYS A 113 -12.36 3.33 0.73
N ILE A 114 -11.04 3.17 0.64
CA ILE A 114 -10.44 2.09 -0.17
C ILE A 114 -10.96 0.75 0.36
N PRO A 115 -11.55 -0.13 -0.45
CA PRO A 115 -12.13 -1.39 0.03
C PRO A 115 -11.08 -2.48 0.30
N LEU A 116 -9.97 -2.49 -0.44
CA LEU A 116 -9.01 -3.58 -0.45
C LEU A 116 -7.57 -3.10 -0.63
N VAL A 117 -6.69 -3.64 0.20
CA VAL A 117 -5.24 -3.48 0.12
C VAL A 117 -4.57 -4.85 -0.03
N VAL A 118 -3.80 -5.02 -1.08
CA VAL A 118 -2.92 -6.18 -1.27
C VAL A 118 -1.50 -5.73 -0.96
N TYR A 119 -0.81 -6.45 -0.06
CA TYR A 119 0.56 -6.08 0.28
C TYR A 119 1.54 -7.24 0.41
N GLY A 120 2.83 -6.89 0.32
CA GLY A 120 3.94 -7.83 0.45
C GLY A 120 4.23 -8.18 1.89
N CYS A 121 5.28 -7.57 2.48
CA CYS A 121 5.68 -7.86 3.85
C CYS A 121 4.99 -6.99 4.90
N ARG A 122 5.04 -7.45 6.15
CA ARG A 122 4.61 -6.68 7.32
C ARG A 122 5.51 -5.47 7.58
N ASN A 123 4.96 -4.46 8.25
CA ASN A 123 5.68 -3.29 8.72
C ASN A 123 5.82 -3.34 10.24
N GLU A 124 6.92 -3.96 10.70
CA GLU A 124 7.16 -4.21 12.13
C GLU A 124 7.35 -2.94 12.97
N ARG A 125 7.73 -1.81 12.33
CA ARG A 125 8.02 -0.56 13.06
C ARG A 125 6.78 0.32 13.23
N PHE A 126 5.93 0.41 12.22
CA PHE A 126 4.82 1.39 12.18
C PHE A 126 3.55 0.89 11.45
N GLY A 127 3.40 -0.43 11.25
CA GLY A 127 2.28 -1.01 10.50
C GLY A 127 0.91 -0.73 11.10
N GLY A 128 -0.01 -0.24 10.26
CA GLY A 128 -1.37 0.14 10.61
C GLY A 128 -2.44 -0.89 10.25
N CYS A 129 -2.05 -2.07 9.74
CA CYS A 129 -2.97 -3.14 9.33
C CYS A 129 -2.80 -4.41 10.18
N GLY A 130 -2.27 -4.28 11.40
CA GLY A 130 -2.17 -5.36 12.38
C GLY A 130 -0.76 -5.63 12.91
N SER A 131 0.30 -5.01 12.36
CA SER A 131 1.65 -5.16 12.94
C SER A 131 1.87 -4.34 14.21
N VAL A 132 1.40 -3.09 14.25
CA VAL A 132 1.48 -2.25 15.46
C VAL A 132 0.07 -1.87 15.92
N LEU A 133 -0.74 -1.34 15.00
CA LEU A 133 -2.17 -1.06 15.20
C LEU A 133 -2.98 -1.68 14.05
N ASN A 134 -4.29 -1.81 14.21
CA ASN A 134 -5.18 -2.35 13.17
C ASN A 134 -6.25 -1.33 12.73
N ILE A 135 -5.81 -0.18 12.22
CA ILE A 135 -6.70 0.87 11.67
C ILE A 135 -7.57 0.35 10.51
N ALA A 136 -7.08 -0.68 9.80
CA ALA A 136 -7.78 -1.30 8.68
C ALA A 136 -9.13 -1.91 9.10
N GLU A 137 -9.16 -2.68 10.18
CA GLU A 137 -10.35 -3.46 10.57
C GLU A 137 -10.99 -3.02 11.89
N ASP A 138 -10.31 -2.19 12.71
CA ASP A 138 -10.87 -1.71 13.97
C ASP A 138 -12.22 -0.98 13.76
N ASP A 139 -13.13 -1.19 14.71
CA ASP A 139 -14.41 -0.47 14.76
C ASP A 139 -14.16 0.94 15.29
N ILE A 140 -14.26 1.92 14.38
CA ILE A 140 -14.06 3.33 14.67
C ILE A 140 -15.28 4.06 14.08
N PRO A 141 -16.33 4.29 14.89
CA PRO A 141 -17.58 4.88 14.43
C PRO A 141 -17.38 6.28 13.84
N SER A 142 -18.17 6.61 12.81
CA SER A 142 -18.21 7.94 12.19
C SER A 142 -16.92 8.42 11.50
N THR A 143 -15.93 7.55 11.28
CA THR A 143 -14.68 7.89 10.57
C THR A 143 -14.33 6.88 9.48
N GLY A 144 -14.58 7.25 8.22
CA GLY A 144 -14.25 6.42 7.06
C GLY A 144 -14.97 5.06 7.04
N THR A 145 -14.40 4.09 6.31
CA THR A 145 -14.87 2.69 6.30
C THR A 145 -13.71 1.73 6.51
N PRO A 146 -13.90 0.64 7.28
CA PRO A 146 -12.89 -0.41 7.38
C PRO A 146 -12.62 -1.04 6.01
N PHE A 147 -11.43 -1.59 5.84
CA PHE A 147 -10.97 -2.17 4.59
C PHE A 147 -10.29 -3.52 4.79
N LYS A 148 -10.28 -4.33 3.75
CA LYS A 148 -9.69 -5.67 3.79
C LYS A 148 -8.25 -5.67 3.35
N CYS A 149 -7.50 -6.62 3.90
CA CYS A 149 -6.09 -6.82 3.58
C CYS A 149 -5.85 -8.23 3.04
N ILE A 150 -5.06 -8.33 1.97
CA ILE A 150 -4.46 -9.59 1.51
C ILE A 150 -2.94 -9.43 1.61
N ALA A 151 -2.35 -10.13 2.57
CA ALA A 151 -0.94 -10.01 2.89
C ALA A 151 -0.10 -11.13 2.25
N GLY A 152 1.21 -10.91 2.15
CA GLY A 152 2.19 -11.99 2.02
C GLY A 152 2.76 -12.20 0.61
N TYR A 153 2.48 -11.33 -0.36
CA TYR A 153 3.03 -11.50 -1.72
C TYR A 153 4.52 -11.16 -1.78
N GLN A 154 5.36 -12.15 -2.13
CA GLN A 154 6.83 -12.01 -2.19
C GLN A 154 7.41 -11.32 -0.94
N THR A 155 6.97 -11.77 0.24
CA THR A 155 7.37 -11.22 1.54
C THR A 155 8.89 -11.13 1.69
N GLU A 156 9.60 -12.17 1.29
CA GLU A 156 11.05 -12.27 1.39
C GLU A 156 11.74 -11.18 0.57
N ARG A 157 11.26 -10.92 -0.66
CA ARG A 157 11.79 -9.86 -1.54
C ARG A 157 11.60 -8.48 -0.92
N ALA A 158 10.39 -8.18 -0.43
CA ALA A 158 10.10 -6.89 0.20
C ALA A 158 10.98 -6.66 1.45
N VAL A 159 11.15 -7.68 2.28
CA VAL A 159 12.03 -7.63 3.45
C VAL A 159 13.50 -7.45 3.06
N GLU A 160 13.97 -8.12 2.01
CA GLU A 160 15.34 -8.01 1.53
C GLU A 160 15.64 -6.59 1.01
N MET A 161 14.71 -5.97 0.28
CA MET A 161 14.84 -4.58 -0.17
C MET A 161 14.94 -3.62 1.02
N LEU A 162 14.06 -3.75 2.02
CA LEU A 162 14.12 -2.94 3.25
C LEU A 162 15.45 -3.12 3.99
N LYS A 163 15.93 -4.36 4.13
CA LYS A 163 17.24 -4.65 4.74
C LYS A 163 18.39 -4.02 3.96
N THR A 164 18.29 -4.01 2.64
CA THR A 164 19.29 -3.39 1.77
C THR A 164 19.34 -1.89 1.99
N PHE A 165 18.18 -1.23 2.02
CA PHE A 165 18.08 0.20 2.31
C PHE A 165 18.65 0.56 3.69
N TYR A 166 18.24 -0.14 4.77
CA TYR A 166 18.71 0.19 6.12
C TYR A 166 20.20 -0.10 6.40
N LYS A 167 20.89 -0.80 5.48
CA LYS A 167 22.35 -0.95 5.53
C LYS A 167 23.10 0.21 4.86
N GLN A 168 22.40 0.99 4.03
CA GLN A 168 22.97 2.17 3.39
C GLN A 168 22.90 3.36 4.36
N GLU A 169 23.84 4.30 4.25
CA GLU A 169 23.74 5.57 4.98
C GLU A 169 22.60 6.40 4.39
N ASN A 170 21.81 7.04 5.25
CA ASN A 170 20.74 7.93 4.79
C ASN A 170 21.39 9.15 4.08
N PRO A 171 21.06 9.44 2.80
CA PRO A 171 21.66 10.55 2.07
C PRO A 171 21.37 11.94 2.67
N ASN A 172 20.38 12.04 3.56
CA ASN A 172 20.04 13.26 4.31
C ASN A 172 20.59 13.27 5.76
N GLY A 173 21.52 12.36 6.08
CA GLY A 173 22.21 12.28 7.38
C GLY A 173 23.08 13.47 7.70
#